data_AF-A0AAZ1Y3G9-F1
#
_entry.id   AF-A0AAZ1Y3G9-F1
#
_cell.length_a   1.000
_cell.length_b   1.000
_cell.length_c   1.000
_cell.angle_alpha   90.00
_cell.angle_beta   90.00
_cell.angle_gamma   90.00
#
_symmetry.space_group_name_H-M   'P 1'
#
loop_
_entity.id
_entity.type
_entity.pdbx_description
1 polymer ?
#
loop_
_entity_poly.entity_id
_entity_poly.type
_entity_poly.pdbx_seq_one_letter_code
_entity_poly.pdbx_strand_id
1 'polypeptide(L)'
;MTTSTALVLLILSLTSSWAENAEERLVNYLLGPEHYNKLIRPAVNKSQQVTVSIQVSLSQLISVNEREQIMTTNLWLFQEWNDYRLRWDPEKYEGIKKLRIPSKLIWLPDIVLYNNADGVYEVSFYCNAVVSNTGDIFWLPPAIYKSACAIEVQNFPFDQQNCTLKFRSWTYDHTEVDLILTSDFASRDDFTPSGEWDIVSLPARKNEDPNDITYLDITYDFVIKRKPLFYTINLIIPCVLITSLAILVFYLPSDCGEKMTLCISVLLALTVFLLLISKIVPPTSLAVPLIGKYLMFTMVLVTFSIVSTVCVLNVHHRSPSTHYMPDWVKRLFLVRLPTFLLMRRPGSSNVRDKLRRKYASRSIVCKNNTQGSTNKKQYSNIRLVRYIAEHMKTEDDDEGIIEDWKYVAMVIDRLFLWIFILVCVVGTLGLFMQPLFQSYNTPTADETE
;
A
#
# COMPACT_ATOMS: atom_id res chain seq x y z
N MET A 1 89.47 20.73 -9.52
CA MET A 1 88.34 20.16 -8.74
C MET A 1 87.03 20.09 -9.55
N THR A 2 87.07 19.94 -10.89
CA THR A 2 85.87 20.06 -11.74
C THR A 2 85.52 18.82 -12.56
N THR A 3 86.42 17.83 -12.66
CA THR A 3 86.17 16.59 -13.41
C THR A 3 85.55 15.49 -12.55
N SER A 4 85.93 15.40 -11.27
CA SER A 4 85.41 14.38 -10.34
C SER A 4 83.94 14.61 -9.98
N THR A 5 83.50 15.87 -9.86
CA THR A 5 82.11 16.23 -9.56
C THR A 5 81.17 15.99 -10.75
N ALA A 6 81.66 16.22 -11.97
CA ALA A 6 80.91 15.92 -13.19
C ALA A 6 80.70 14.40 -13.39
N LEU A 7 81.71 13.59 -13.07
CA LEU A 7 81.60 12.12 -13.17
C LEU A 7 80.62 11.55 -12.13
N VAL A 8 80.61 12.08 -10.91
CA VAL A 8 79.67 11.68 -9.85
C VAL A 8 78.23 12.08 -10.20
N LEU A 9 78.02 13.26 -10.78
CA LEU A 9 76.70 13.69 -11.28
C LEU A 9 76.21 12.84 -12.46
N LEU A 10 77.12 12.38 -13.33
CA LEU A 10 76.79 11.51 -14.46
C LEU A 10 76.47 10.08 -14.01
N ILE A 11 77.16 9.58 -12.98
CA ILE A 11 76.86 8.28 -12.37
C ILE A 11 75.54 8.37 -11.59
N LEU A 12 75.27 9.47 -10.87
CA LEU A 12 74.02 9.70 -10.16
C LEU A 12 72.82 9.81 -11.14
N SER A 13 73.00 10.47 -12.29
CA SER A 13 71.95 10.56 -13.32
C SER A 13 71.72 9.24 -14.09
N LEU A 14 72.76 8.41 -14.22
CA LEU A 14 72.65 7.05 -14.76
C LEU A 14 72.04 6.07 -13.75
N THR A 15 72.18 6.29 -12.44
CA THR A 15 71.49 5.47 -11.44
C THR A 15 70.03 5.86 -11.25
N SER A 16 69.66 7.12 -11.52
CA SER A 16 68.27 7.57 -11.43
C SER A 16 67.40 7.13 -12.61
N SER A 17 67.99 6.71 -13.73
CA SER A 17 67.25 6.19 -14.89
C SER A 17 66.85 4.71 -14.78
N TRP A 18 67.34 3.99 -13.76
CA TRP A 18 66.99 2.59 -13.49
C TRP A 18 65.91 2.42 -12.41
N ALA A 19 65.36 3.52 -11.90
CA ALA A 19 64.28 3.50 -10.92
C ALA A 19 62.89 3.51 -11.59
N GLU A 20 62.69 2.71 -12.64
CA GLU A 20 61.34 2.42 -13.12
C GLU A 20 60.67 1.52 -12.09
N ASN A 21 59.48 1.91 -11.63
CA ASN A 21 58.77 1.19 -10.58
C ASN A 21 58.53 -0.27 -11.04
N ALA A 22 58.80 -1.27 -10.20
CA ALA A 22 58.65 -2.67 -10.57
C ALA A 22 57.21 -3.00 -11.00
N GLU A 23 56.22 -2.32 -10.42
CA GLU A 23 54.81 -2.39 -10.84
C GLU A 23 54.58 -1.83 -12.25
N GLU A 24 55.23 -0.71 -12.60
CA GLU A 24 55.11 -0.10 -13.94
C GLU A 24 55.68 -1.02 -15.01
N ARG A 25 56.88 -1.58 -14.77
CA ARG A 25 57.48 -2.60 -15.63
C ARG A 25 56.58 -3.82 -15.80
N LEU A 26 55.95 -4.28 -14.72
CA LEU A 26 55.04 -5.43 -14.75
C LEU A 26 53.78 -5.11 -15.57
N VAL A 27 53.16 -3.96 -15.35
CA VAL A 27 51.98 -3.51 -16.11
C VAL A 27 52.30 -3.39 -17.59
N ASN A 28 53.43 -2.77 -17.95
CA ASN A 28 53.88 -2.62 -19.34
C ASN A 28 54.14 -3.97 -20.01
N TYR A 29 54.68 -4.95 -19.27
CA TYR A 29 54.86 -6.32 -19.77
C TYR A 29 53.52 -7.03 -19.99
N LEU A 30 52.61 -6.98 -19.00
CA LEU A 30 51.34 -7.70 -19.03
C LEU A 30 50.35 -7.13 -20.04
N LEU A 31 50.25 -5.80 -20.16
CA LEU A 31 49.30 -5.10 -21.03
C LEU A 31 49.92 -4.62 -22.34
N GLY A 32 51.14 -5.07 -22.65
CA GLY A 32 51.81 -4.75 -23.90
C GLY A 32 50.95 -5.14 -25.12
N PRO A 33 50.94 -4.33 -26.19
CA PRO A 33 50.07 -4.55 -27.35
C PRO A 33 50.34 -5.87 -28.08
N GLU A 34 51.52 -6.46 -27.91
CA GLU A 34 51.87 -7.77 -28.47
C GLU A 34 51.33 -8.95 -27.63
N HIS A 35 51.07 -8.76 -26.35
CA HIS A 35 50.73 -9.84 -25.41
C HIS A 35 49.25 -9.86 -25.03
N TYR A 36 48.61 -8.70 -24.92
CA TYR A 36 47.24 -8.61 -24.42
C TYR A 36 46.27 -7.95 -25.39
N ASN A 37 45.21 -8.67 -25.73
CA ASN A 37 44.05 -8.13 -26.42
C ASN A 37 42.81 -8.35 -25.56
N LYS A 38 42.19 -7.24 -25.15
CA LYS A 38 41.01 -7.23 -24.27
C LYS A 38 39.71 -7.67 -24.94
N LEU A 39 39.65 -7.69 -26.27
CA LEU A 39 38.44 -8.04 -27.01
C LEU A 39 38.21 -9.56 -27.10
N ILE A 40 39.25 -10.35 -26.80
CA ILE A 40 39.20 -11.81 -26.85
C ILE A 40 39.06 -12.38 -25.44
N ARG A 41 38.13 -13.33 -25.29
CA ARG A 41 37.92 -14.03 -24.02
C ARG A 41 39.13 -14.88 -23.62
N PRO A 42 39.43 -15.03 -22.32
CA PRO A 42 40.62 -15.73 -21.83
C PRO A 42 40.43 -17.26 -21.83
N ALA A 43 40.26 -17.84 -23.01
CA ALA A 43 40.15 -19.28 -23.20
C ALA A 43 41.37 -19.82 -23.97
N VAL A 44 41.98 -20.90 -23.48
CA VAL A 44 43.15 -21.51 -24.15
C VAL A 44 42.71 -22.19 -25.45
N ASN A 45 41.56 -22.87 -25.39
CA ASN A 45 40.92 -23.53 -26.53
C ASN A 45 39.57 -22.88 -26.84
N LYS A 46 39.14 -22.91 -28.11
CA LYS A 46 37.83 -22.38 -28.52
C LYS A 46 36.65 -23.05 -27.79
N SER A 47 36.76 -24.34 -27.49
CA SER A 47 35.74 -25.12 -26.80
C SER A 47 35.76 -24.99 -25.28
N GLN A 48 36.77 -24.31 -24.71
CA GLN A 48 36.86 -24.14 -23.26
C GLN A 48 35.90 -23.03 -22.82
N GLN A 49 35.06 -23.31 -21.84
CA GLN A 49 34.23 -22.32 -21.16
C GLN A 49 35.06 -21.54 -20.14
N VAL A 50 34.81 -20.23 -20.05
CA VAL A 50 35.36 -19.39 -18.99
C VAL A 50 34.38 -19.42 -17.82
N THR A 51 34.81 -19.97 -16.69
CA THR A 51 34.03 -19.98 -15.45
C THR A 51 34.17 -18.64 -14.74
N VAL A 52 33.04 -17.98 -14.48
CA VAL A 52 32.97 -16.73 -13.72
C VAL A 52 32.16 -16.98 -12.46
N SER A 53 32.79 -16.86 -11.31
CA SER A 53 32.13 -16.94 -10.01
C SER A 53 31.47 -15.60 -9.71
N ILE A 54 30.17 -15.62 -9.38
CA ILE A 54 29.38 -14.45 -9.06
C ILE A 54 28.84 -14.58 -7.64
N GLN A 55 28.93 -13.48 -6.89
CA GLN A 55 28.24 -13.31 -5.63
C GLN A 55 27.68 -11.90 -5.51
N VAL A 56 26.45 -11.77 -5.05
CA VAL A 56 25.85 -10.45 -4.77
C VAL A 56 25.91 -10.18 -3.27
N SER A 57 26.37 -8.99 -2.91
CA SER A 57 26.26 -8.45 -1.56
C SER A 57 25.36 -7.22 -1.56
N LEU A 58 24.33 -7.25 -0.72
CA LEU A 58 23.36 -6.17 -0.61
C LEU A 58 23.83 -5.13 0.41
N SER A 59 24.02 -3.89 -0.05
CA SER A 59 24.34 -2.78 0.83
C SER A 59 23.08 -2.07 1.34
N GLN A 60 22.14 -1.76 0.43
CA GLN A 60 20.92 -1.05 0.80
C GLN A 60 19.78 -1.33 -0.18
N LEU A 61 18.57 -1.54 0.35
CA LEU A 61 17.33 -1.41 -0.41
C LEU A 61 16.92 0.06 -0.38
N ILE A 62 17.08 0.76 -1.50
CA ILE A 62 16.87 2.23 -1.57
C ILE A 62 15.38 2.53 -1.62
N SER A 63 14.67 1.91 -2.56
CA SER A 63 13.24 2.13 -2.73
C SER A 63 12.58 0.99 -3.50
N VAL A 64 11.31 0.74 -3.20
CA VAL A 64 10.42 -0.10 -4.00
C VAL A 64 9.27 0.80 -4.41
N ASN A 65 9.27 1.24 -5.68
CA ASN A 65 8.20 2.07 -6.22
C ASN A 65 7.08 1.15 -6.72
N GLU A 66 6.00 1.04 -5.95
CA GLU A 66 4.92 0.13 -6.29
C GLU A 66 4.15 0.58 -7.53
N ARG A 67 3.99 1.90 -7.72
CA ARG A 67 3.25 2.46 -8.84
C ARG A 67 3.93 2.22 -10.18
N GLU A 68 5.25 2.41 -10.22
CA GLU A 68 6.08 2.18 -11.41
C GLU A 68 6.51 0.72 -11.54
N GLN A 69 6.32 -0.10 -10.50
CA GLN A 69 6.76 -1.50 -10.45
C GLN A 69 8.29 -1.66 -10.59
N ILE A 70 9.03 -0.77 -9.91
CA ILE A 70 10.49 -0.72 -9.97
C ILE A 70 11.08 -0.86 -8.56
N MET A 71 12.00 -1.81 -8.40
CA MET A 71 12.81 -1.96 -7.19
C MET A 71 14.22 -1.42 -7.45
N THR A 72 14.68 -0.50 -6.58
CA THR A 72 16.01 0.11 -6.63
C THR A 72 16.87 -0.41 -5.47
N THR A 73 17.98 -1.05 -5.80
CA THR A 73 18.92 -1.65 -4.83
C THR A 73 20.35 -1.18 -5.08
N ASN A 74 21.09 -0.91 -4.01
CA ASN A 74 22.53 -0.70 -4.04
C ASN A 74 23.24 -2.01 -3.73
N LEU A 75 23.95 -2.56 -4.73
CA LEU A 75 24.59 -3.87 -4.66
C LEU A 75 26.07 -3.77 -4.98
N TRP A 76 26.83 -4.64 -4.33
CA TRP A 76 28.18 -4.99 -4.74
C TRP A 76 28.12 -6.31 -5.51
N LEU A 77 28.50 -6.27 -6.79
CA LEU A 77 28.53 -7.46 -7.62
C LEU A 77 29.94 -8.03 -7.63
N PHE A 78 30.19 -9.05 -6.81
CA PHE A 78 31.47 -9.74 -6.78
C PHE A 78 31.58 -10.66 -7.99
N GLN A 79 32.66 -10.48 -8.75
CA GLN A 79 32.98 -11.28 -9.91
C GLN A 79 34.42 -11.76 -9.80
N GLU A 80 34.63 -13.05 -10.01
CA GLU A 80 35.95 -13.66 -10.00
C GLU A 80 36.10 -14.61 -11.20
N TRP A 81 37.20 -14.47 -11.93
CA TRP A 81 37.53 -15.34 -13.05
C TRP A 81 39.05 -15.45 -13.19
N ASN A 82 39.52 -16.46 -13.94
CA ASN A 82 40.94 -16.65 -14.21
C ASN A 82 41.30 -16.22 -15.63
N ASP A 83 42.32 -15.38 -15.79
CA ASP A 83 42.94 -15.08 -17.09
C ASP A 83 44.38 -15.60 -17.10
N TYR A 84 44.63 -16.62 -17.93
CA TYR A 84 45.95 -17.25 -18.04
C TYR A 84 47.03 -16.29 -18.60
N ARG A 85 46.64 -15.22 -19.30
CA ARG A 85 47.57 -14.26 -19.93
C ARG A 85 48.14 -13.26 -18.92
N LEU A 86 47.42 -13.01 -17.83
CA LEU A 86 47.81 -12.09 -16.76
C LEU A 86 48.53 -12.80 -15.60
N ARG A 87 49.27 -13.86 -15.90
CA ARG A 87 50.11 -14.59 -14.93
C ARG A 87 51.53 -14.07 -14.96
N TRP A 88 52.15 -13.94 -13.79
CA TRP A 88 53.56 -13.58 -13.68
C TRP A 88 54.23 -14.28 -12.51
N ASP A 89 55.56 -14.28 -12.56
CA ASP A 89 56.40 -14.84 -11.50
C ASP A 89 56.77 -13.72 -10.50
N PRO A 90 56.32 -13.78 -9.23
CA PRO A 90 56.63 -12.75 -8.23
C PRO A 90 58.13 -12.54 -8.02
N GLU A 91 58.96 -13.58 -8.18
CA GLU A 91 60.40 -13.48 -7.93
C GLU A 91 61.10 -12.52 -8.90
N LYS A 92 60.56 -12.34 -10.12
CA LYS A 92 61.11 -11.43 -11.15
C LYS A 92 60.73 -9.97 -10.95
N TYR A 93 59.70 -9.70 -10.15
CA TYR A 93 59.10 -8.39 -9.95
C TYR A 93 58.97 -8.09 -8.45
N GLU A 94 60.08 -8.17 -7.71
CA GLU A 94 60.18 -7.72 -6.32
C GLU A 94 59.15 -8.33 -5.35
N GLY A 95 58.65 -9.54 -5.65
CA GLY A 95 57.69 -10.26 -4.81
C GLY A 95 56.24 -9.76 -4.93
N ILE A 96 55.89 -8.99 -5.98
CA ILE A 96 54.53 -8.51 -6.20
C ILE A 96 53.57 -9.69 -6.43
N LYS A 97 52.59 -9.86 -5.53
CA LYS A 97 51.57 -10.93 -5.61
C LYS A 97 50.22 -10.46 -6.11
N LYS A 98 49.90 -9.17 -5.94
CA LYS A 98 48.63 -8.56 -6.34
C LYS A 98 48.91 -7.24 -7.03
N LEU A 99 48.17 -6.98 -8.10
CA LEU A 99 48.30 -5.78 -8.91
C LEU A 99 46.90 -5.19 -9.14
N ARG A 100 46.78 -3.86 -9.09
CA ARG A 100 45.51 -3.17 -9.37
C ARG A 100 45.56 -2.59 -10.77
N ILE A 101 44.70 -3.07 -11.65
CA ILE A 101 44.62 -2.62 -13.04
C ILE A 101 43.25 -1.99 -13.28
N PRO A 102 43.17 -0.84 -13.98
CA PRO A 102 41.90 -0.31 -14.44
C PRO A 102 41.13 -1.34 -15.26
N SER A 103 39.88 -1.61 -14.88
CA SER A 103 39.05 -2.67 -15.50
C SER A 103 38.88 -2.51 -17.01
N LYS A 104 38.86 -1.27 -17.52
CA LYS A 104 38.74 -0.95 -18.96
C LYS A 104 39.90 -1.43 -19.85
N LEU A 105 41.04 -1.78 -19.26
CA LEU A 105 42.23 -2.25 -19.98
C LEU A 105 42.27 -3.78 -20.12
N ILE A 106 41.51 -4.49 -19.29
CA ILE A 106 41.44 -5.95 -19.29
C ILE A 106 40.12 -6.44 -19.92
N TRP A 107 40.07 -7.71 -20.28
CA TRP A 107 38.82 -8.38 -20.62
C TRP A 107 37.96 -8.50 -19.36
N LEU A 108 36.67 -8.21 -19.49
CA LEU A 108 35.67 -8.30 -18.44
C LEU A 108 34.49 -9.10 -18.98
N PRO A 109 33.87 -9.99 -18.18
CA PRO A 109 32.58 -10.56 -18.52
C PRO A 109 31.50 -9.47 -18.48
N ASP A 110 30.61 -9.46 -19.46
CA ASP A 110 29.55 -8.48 -19.63
C ASP A 110 28.25 -8.91 -18.93
N ILE A 111 28.36 -9.13 -17.62
CA ILE A 111 27.21 -9.53 -16.79
C ILE A 111 26.32 -8.32 -16.55
N VAL A 112 25.09 -8.40 -17.05
CA VAL A 112 24.09 -7.34 -16.97
C VAL A 112 22.81 -7.82 -16.31
N LEU A 113 22.04 -6.87 -15.78
CA LEU A 113 20.69 -7.13 -15.28
C LEU A 113 19.71 -7.14 -16.47
N TYR A 114 19.12 -8.30 -16.77
CA TYR A 114 18.20 -8.43 -17.92
C TYR A 114 16.84 -7.80 -17.68
N ASN A 115 16.27 -7.94 -16.47
CA ASN A 115 14.99 -7.34 -16.10
C ASN A 115 15.16 -5.90 -15.60
N ASN A 116 16.00 -5.12 -16.27
CA ASN A 116 16.26 -3.72 -15.95
C ASN A 116 15.12 -2.81 -16.43
N ALA A 117 14.76 -1.82 -15.61
CA ALA A 117 13.71 -0.84 -15.93
C ALA A 117 14.26 0.52 -16.44
N ASP A 118 15.54 0.83 -16.24
CA ASP A 118 16.14 2.15 -16.55
C ASP A 118 16.74 2.25 -17.96
N GLY A 119 16.91 1.12 -18.65
CA GLY A 119 17.59 1.04 -19.95
C GLY A 119 19.11 1.24 -19.91
N VAL A 120 19.70 1.52 -18.75
CA VAL A 120 21.15 1.59 -18.52
C VAL A 120 21.64 0.27 -17.95
N TYR A 121 22.30 -0.54 -18.78
CA TYR A 121 22.78 -1.87 -18.41
C TYR A 121 24.22 -1.89 -17.89
N GLU A 122 24.97 -0.81 -18.11
CA GLU A 122 26.34 -0.68 -17.61
C GLU A 122 26.38 -0.38 -16.10
N VAL A 123 27.47 -0.80 -15.47
CA VAL A 123 27.70 -0.55 -14.04
C VAL A 123 28.01 0.93 -13.80
N SER A 124 27.52 1.49 -12.69
CA SER A 124 27.64 2.91 -12.34
C SER A 124 29.10 3.38 -12.19
N PHE A 125 29.99 2.51 -11.72
CA PHE A 125 31.39 2.83 -11.51
C PHE A 125 32.33 1.68 -11.88
N TYR A 126 33.15 1.90 -12.90
CA TYR A 126 34.21 0.97 -13.31
C TYR A 126 35.43 1.12 -12.39
N CYS A 127 35.40 0.43 -11.25
CA CYS A 127 36.55 0.37 -10.34
C CYS A 127 37.71 -0.45 -10.93
N ASN A 128 38.90 -0.29 -10.35
CA ASN A 128 40.05 -1.13 -10.68
C ASN A 128 39.77 -2.58 -10.28
N ALA A 129 40.25 -3.52 -11.10
CA ALA A 129 40.26 -4.95 -10.78
C ALA A 129 41.57 -5.30 -10.05
N VAL A 130 41.50 -6.25 -9.12
CA VAL A 130 42.67 -6.78 -8.41
C VAL A 130 43.05 -8.09 -9.08
N VAL A 131 44.21 -8.11 -9.72
CA VAL A 131 44.76 -9.30 -10.37
C VAL A 131 45.78 -9.95 -9.43
N SER A 132 45.70 -11.25 -9.25
CA SER A 132 46.69 -12.05 -8.50
C SER A 132 47.70 -12.69 -9.46
N ASN A 133 48.90 -13.02 -8.96
CA ASN A 133 49.97 -13.59 -9.78
C ASN A 133 49.61 -14.94 -10.45
N THR A 134 48.64 -15.67 -9.89
CA THR A 134 48.03 -16.89 -10.44
C THR A 134 47.12 -16.66 -11.64
N GLY A 135 46.83 -15.40 -11.97
CA GLY A 135 45.89 -14.99 -13.03
C GLY A 135 44.45 -14.85 -12.55
N ASP A 136 44.17 -15.04 -11.26
CA ASP A 136 42.84 -14.82 -10.69
C ASP A 136 42.56 -13.32 -10.60
N ILE A 137 41.45 -12.89 -11.18
CA ILE A 137 41.02 -11.51 -11.25
C ILE A 137 39.78 -11.35 -10.39
N PHE A 138 39.84 -10.38 -9.49
CA PHE A 138 38.75 -10.00 -8.61
C PHE A 138 38.24 -8.62 -9.02
N TRP A 139 36.95 -8.53 -9.30
CA TRP A 139 36.30 -7.27 -9.65
C TRP A 139 35.01 -7.10 -8.85
N LEU A 140 34.89 -5.97 -8.14
CA LEU A 140 33.79 -5.68 -7.24
C LEU A 140 33.29 -4.24 -7.48
N PRO A 141 32.61 -3.98 -8.60
CA PRO A 141 32.08 -2.66 -8.87
C PRO A 141 30.80 -2.40 -8.03
N PRO A 142 30.65 -1.20 -7.45
CA PRO A 142 29.40 -0.78 -6.84
C PRO A 142 28.38 -0.38 -7.92
N ALA A 143 27.15 -0.82 -7.76
CA ALA A 143 26.10 -0.60 -8.75
C ALA A 143 24.74 -0.32 -8.10
N ILE A 144 24.04 0.67 -8.64
CA ILE A 144 22.62 0.87 -8.33
C ILE A 144 21.82 0.20 -9.44
N TYR A 145 21.10 -0.86 -9.09
CA TYR A 145 20.25 -1.60 -10.02
C TYR A 145 18.80 -1.18 -9.84
N LYS A 146 18.13 -0.89 -10.97
CA LYS A 146 16.69 -0.68 -11.05
C LYS A 146 16.05 -1.85 -11.79
N SER A 147 15.42 -2.74 -11.06
CA SER A 147 14.76 -3.93 -11.62
C SER A 147 13.27 -3.72 -11.76
N ALA A 148 12.71 -4.26 -12.84
CA ALA A 148 11.28 -4.41 -13.00
C ALA A 148 10.81 -5.58 -12.12
N CYS A 149 9.89 -5.31 -11.21
CA CYS A 149 9.30 -6.28 -10.29
C CYS A 149 7.79 -6.10 -10.24
N ALA A 150 7.04 -7.17 -10.55
CA ALA A 150 5.59 -7.16 -10.42
C ALA A 150 5.20 -7.19 -8.93
N ILE A 151 4.37 -6.23 -8.52
CA ILE A 151 3.94 -6.07 -7.12
C ILE A 151 2.57 -6.70 -6.90
N GLU A 152 2.46 -7.55 -5.88
CA GLU A 152 1.22 -8.20 -5.47
C GLU A 152 0.50 -7.37 -4.40
N VAL A 153 -0.60 -6.70 -4.80
CA VAL A 153 -1.25 -5.68 -3.96
C VAL A 153 -2.43 -6.21 -3.13
N GLN A 154 -2.72 -7.52 -3.17
CA GLN A 154 -3.92 -8.11 -2.59
C GLN A 154 -4.08 -7.79 -1.09
N ASN A 155 -2.99 -7.96 -0.33
CA ASN A 155 -2.95 -7.85 1.12
C ASN A 155 -2.37 -6.52 1.62
N PHE A 156 -2.27 -5.50 0.77
CA PHE A 156 -1.75 -4.18 1.16
C PHE A 156 -2.46 -3.62 2.41
N PRO A 157 -1.74 -3.11 3.44
CA PRO A 157 -0.28 -2.93 3.57
C PRO A 157 0.44 -4.06 4.34
N PHE A 158 -0.20 -5.22 4.52
CA PHE A 158 0.35 -6.40 5.21
C PHE A 158 0.92 -7.41 4.20
N ASP A 159 1.52 -6.89 3.14
CA ASP A 159 1.99 -7.63 1.99
C ASP A 159 3.43 -8.15 2.17
N GLN A 160 3.69 -9.28 1.51
CA GLN A 160 5.03 -9.76 1.20
C GLN A 160 5.20 -9.66 -0.32
N GLN A 161 6.39 -9.24 -0.74
CA GLN A 161 6.72 -9.12 -2.15
C GLN A 161 7.90 -10.04 -2.47
N ASN A 162 7.88 -10.61 -3.66
CA ASN A 162 8.97 -11.42 -4.20
C ASN A 162 9.47 -10.79 -5.50
N CYS A 163 10.53 -9.98 -5.38
CA CYS A 163 11.18 -9.35 -6.51
C CYS A 163 12.39 -10.15 -6.96
N THR A 164 12.74 -10.11 -8.24
CA THR A 164 13.86 -10.91 -8.76
C THR A 164 14.88 -10.02 -9.46
N LEU A 165 16.16 -10.37 -9.35
CA LEU A 165 17.24 -9.78 -10.14
C LEU A 165 17.85 -10.87 -11.01
N LYS A 166 17.77 -10.71 -12.33
CA LYS A 166 18.28 -11.68 -13.30
C LYS A 166 19.58 -11.21 -13.91
N PHE A 167 20.69 -11.82 -13.51
CA PHE A 167 22.03 -11.57 -14.05
C PHE A 167 22.37 -12.59 -15.12
N ARG A 168 22.85 -12.11 -16.27
CA ARG A 168 23.32 -12.94 -17.38
C ARG A 168 24.30 -12.14 -18.24
N SER A 169 25.18 -12.82 -18.96
CA SER A 169 26.04 -12.22 -19.99
C SER A 169 25.22 -11.75 -21.19
N TRP A 170 25.46 -10.53 -21.67
CA TRP A 170 24.73 -10.01 -22.83
C TRP A 170 25.21 -10.60 -24.16
N THR A 171 26.53 -10.79 -24.30
CA THR A 171 27.19 -11.18 -25.54
C THR A 171 27.51 -12.68 -25.60
N TYR A 172 27.88 -13.27 -24.46
CA TYR A 172 28.30 -14.67 -24.40
C TYR A 172 27.14 -15.60 -24.00
N ASP A 173 27.13 -16.79 -24.60
CA ASP A 173 26.22 -17.87 -24.26
C ASP A 173 26.84 -18.85 -23.26
N HIS A 174 26.01 -19.73 -22.68
CA HIS A 174 26.45 -20.78 -21.74
C HIS A 174 27.59 -21.66 -22.29
N THR A 175 27.68 -21.85 -23.61
CA THR A 175 28.76 -22.62 -24.25
C THR A 175 30.14 -21.96 -24.18
N GLU A 176 30.20 -20.65 -23.90
CA GLU A 176 31.44 -19.87 -23.86
C GLU A 176 31.79 -19.38 -22.45
N VAL A 177 30.77 -19.02 -21.68
CA VAL A 177 30.90 -18.52 -20.30
C VAL A 177 29.94 -19.31 -19.42
N ASP A 178 30.47 -19.89 -18.34
CA ASP A 178 29.68 -20.53 -17.30
C ASP A 178 29.70 -19.65 -16.04
N LEU A 179 28.54 -19.42 -15.46
CA LEU A 179 28.35 -18.60 -14.27
C LEU A 179 28.11 -19.50 -13.08
N ILE A 180 28.95 -19.38 -12.06
CA ILE A 180 28.90 -20.22 -10.86
C ILE A 180 28.55 -19.32 -9.67
N LEU A 181 27.63 -19.80 -8.83
CA LEU A 181 27.30 -19.14 -7.57
C LEU A 181 28.35 -19.47 -6.52
N THR A 182 28.95 -18.44 -5.90
CA THR A 182 29.86 -18.66 -4.75
C THR A 182 29.08 -19.11 -3.50
N SER A 183 27.84 -18.66 -3.35
CA SER A 183 26.96 -19.00 -2.23
C SER A 183 25.48 -19.07 -2.67
N ASP A 184 24.71 -19.95 -2.03
CA ASP A 184 23.26 -20.11 -2.31
C ASP A 184 22.40 -18.94 -1.80
N PHE A 185 22.98 -18.05 -1.00
CA PHE A 185 22.34 -16.84 -0.50
C PHE A 185 23.18 -15.60 -0.81
N ALA A 186 22.53 -14.46 -1.02
CA ALA A 186 23.21 -13.18 -1.11
C ALA A 186 23.77 -12.76 0.26
N SER A 187 24.98 -12.22 0.29
CA SER A 187 25.57 -11.67 1.51
C SER A 187 24.84 -10.40 1.94
N ARG A 188 24.72 -10.22 3.27
CA ARG A 188 24.12 -9.06 3.94
C ARG A 188 25.11 -8.41 4.92
N ASP A 189 26.41 -8.66 4.77
CA ASP A 189 27.41 -8.25 5.78
C ASP A 189 27.48 -6.73 5.95
N ASP A 190 27.34 -5.97 4.86
CA ASP A 190 27.32 -4.50 4.83
C ASP A 190 25.90 -3.93 4.66
N PHE A 191 24.88 -4.65 5.13
CA PHE A 191 23.48 -4.26 4.95
C PHE A 191 23.05 -3.16 5.93
N THR A 192 22.52 -2.07 5.39
CA THR A 192 21.85 -1.02 6.15
C THR A 192 20.32 -1.26 6.14
N PRO A 193 19.68 -1.48 7.31
CA PRO A 193 18.25 -1.79 7.37
C PRO A 193 17.39 -0.62 6.90
N SER A 194 16.33 -0.93 6.16
CA SER A 194 15.40 0.08 5.65
C SER A 194 14.28 0.39 6.67
N GLY A 195 13.75 1.61 6.61
CA GLY A 195 12.66 2.06 7.48
C GLY A 195 11.27 1.54 7.10
N GLU A 196 11.09 1.09 5.84
CA GLU A 196 9.78 0.68 5.30
C GLU A 196 9.67 -0.82 5.03
N TRP A 197 10.78 -1.47 4.67
CA TRP A 197 10.83 -2.87 4.25
C TRP A 197 11.81 -3.68 5.10
N ASP A 198 11.39 -4.86 5.52
CA ASP A 198 12.26 -5.89 6.10
C ASP A 198 12.60 -6.95 5.06
N ILE A 199 13.84 -7.40 5.07
CA ILE A 199 14.31 -8.45 4.18
C ILE A 199 14.17 -9.78 4.90
N VAL A 200 13.30 -10.65 4.39
CA VAL A 200 13.07 -11.98 4.95
C VAL A 200 14.19 -12.90 4.46
N SER A 201 14.23 -13.23 3.17
CA SER A 201 15.20 -14.14 2.57
C SER A 201 15.74 -13.59 1.25
N LEU A 202 17.01 -13.92 0.94
CA LEU A 202 17.67 -13.55 -0.32
C LEU A 202 18.33 -14.79 -0.98
N PRO A 203 17.55 -15.80 -1.41
CA PRO A 203 18.13 -16.98 -2.06
C PRO A 203 18.61 -16.64 -3.47
N ALA A 204 19.65 -17.34 -3.89
CA ALA A 204 20.22 -17.29 -5.22
C ALA A 204 19.97 -18.63 -5.93
N ARG A 205 19.68 -18.59 -7.22
CA ARG A 205 19.48 -19.79 -8.03
C ARG A 205 20.10 -19.62 -9.41
N LYS A 206 20.81 -20.67 -9.84
CA LYS A 206 21.29 -20.83 -11.22
C LYS A 206 20.17 -21.50 -12.01
N ASN A 207 19.64 -20.86 -13.05
CA ASN A 207 18.69 -21.51 -13.93
C ASN A 207 19.34 -21.82 -15.29
N GLU A 208 19.16 -23.06 -15.72
CA GLU A 208 19.56 -23.59 -17.01
C GLU A 208 18.29 -24.11 -17.68
N ASP A 209 18.03 -23.75 -18.94
CA ASP A 209 16.85 -24.25 -19.65
C ASP A 209 17.21 -25.59 -20.33
N PRO A 210 16.55 -26.71 -20.01
CA PRO A 210 16.81 -27.98 -20.66
C PRO A 210 16.55 -27.97 -22.17
N ASN A 211 15.69 -27.07 -22.65
CA ASN A 211 15.34 -26.95 -24.06
C ASN A 211 16.30 -26.04 -24.84
N ASP A 212 16.96 -25.12 -24.15
CA ASP A 212 17.92 -24.18 -24.73
C ASP A 212 19.27 -24.28 -24.01
N ILE A 213 20.18 -25.04 -24.62
CA ILE A 213 21.55 -25.25 -24.11
C ILE A 213 22.36 -23.95 -24.00
N THR A 214 21.95 -22.87 -24.68
CA THR A 214 22.65 -21.57 -24.64
C THR A 214 22.20 -20.70 -23.48
N TYR A 215 21.04 -21.01 -22.89
CA TYR A 215 20.43 -20.22 -21.84
C TYR A 215 21.08 -20.52 -20.49
N LEU A 216 21.62 -19.46 -19.88
CA LEU A 216 22.10 -19.47 -18.51
C LEU A 216 21.76 -18.14 -17.86
N ASP A 217 21.12 -18.16 -16.70
CA ASP A 217 20.98 -16.98 -15.85
C ASP A 217 21.17 -17.30 -14.37
N ILE A 218 21.64 -16.30 -13.62
CA ILE A 218 21.66 -16.32 -12.17
C ILE A 218 20.57 -15.37 -11.68
N THR A 219 19.59 -15.91 -10.97
CA THR A 219 18.51 -15.13 -10.37
C THR A 219 18.70 -15.02 -8.86
N TYR A 220 18.62 -13.80 -8.33
CA TYR A 220 18.48 -13.54 -6.90
C TYR A 220 17.05 -13.15 -6.58
N ASP A 221 16.42 -13.86 -5.66
CA ASP A 221 15.05 -13.55 -5.22
C ASP A 221 15.09 -12.71 -3.95
N PHE A 222 14.30 -11.63 -3.95
CA PHE A 222 14.16 -10.67 -2.88
C PHE A 222 12.80 -10.84 -2.24
N VAL A 223 12.75 -11.66 -1.19
CA VAL A 223 11.54 -11.83 -0.38
C VAL A 223 11.54 -10.76 0.70
N ILE A 224 10.71 -9.74 0.50
CA ILE A 224 10.63 -8.55 1.38
C ILE A 224 9.24 -8.44 2.00
N LYS A 225 9.19 -7.94 3.23
CA LYS A 225 7.96 -7.74 3.99
C LYS A 225 7.82 -6.27 4.39
N ARG A 226 6.63 -5.69 4.20
CA ARG A 226 6.39 -4.28 4.53
C ARG A 226 6.20 -4.08 6.04
N LYS A 227 6.70 -2.96 6.57
CA LYS A 227 6.35 -2.42 7.89
C LYS A 227 5.04 -1.62 7.80
N PRO A 228 3.90 -2.12 8.33
CA PRO A 228 2.58 -1.58 8.02
C PRO A 228 2.19 -0.33 8.83
N LEU A 229 3.00 0.08 9.82
CA LEU A 229 2.59 1.06 10.84
C LEU A 229 2.19 2.41 10.25
N PHE A 230 2.96 2.93 9.29
CA PHE A 230 2.69 4.20 8.62
C PHE A 230 1.32 4.20 7.93
N TYR A 231 1.04 3.17 7.13
CA TYR A 231 -0.23 3.03 6.41
C TYR A 231 -1.39 2.70 7.35
N THR A 232 -1.14 1.99 8.44
CA THR A 232 -2.16 1.68 9.45
C THR A 232 -2.67 2.96 10.11
N ILE A 233 -1.77 3.84 10.55
CA ILE A 233 -2.15 5.09 11.23
C ILE A 233 -2.77 6.09 10.24
N ASN A 234 -2.21 6.24 9.04
CA ASN A 234 -2.60 7.30 8.12
C ASN A 234 -3.73 6.93 7.15
N LEU A 235 -3.95 5.64 6.88
CA LEU A 235 -5.01 5.17 5.97
C LEU A 235 -6.09 4.37 6.70
N ILE A 236 -5.71 3.35 7.48
CA ILE A 236 -6.69 2.42 8.06
C ILE A 236 -7.51 3.10 9.16
N ILE A 237 -6.87 3.78 10.13
CA ILE A 237 -7.57 4.42 11.25
C ILE A 237 -8.59 5.47 10.77
N PRO A 238 -8.24 6.44 9.89
CA PRO A 238 -9.21 7.42 9.38
C PRO A 238 -10.35 6.76 8.61
N CYS A 239 -10.07 5.71 7.82
CA CYS A 239 -11.10 4.99 7.08
C CYS A 239 -12.14 4.36 8.03
N VAL A 240 -11.69 3.66 9.09
CA VAL A 240 -12.58 3.06 10.10
C VAL A 240 -13.41 4.14 10.81
N LEU A 241 -12.80 5.27 11.17
CA LEU A 241 -13.52 6.41 11.78
C LEU A 241 -14.59 6.99 10.84
N ILE A 242 -14.31 7.12 9.54
CA ILE A 242 -15.29 7.62 8.58
C ILE A 242 -16.46 6.64 8.42
N THR A 243 -16.19 5.33 8.44
CA THR A 243 -17.28 4.33 8.41
C THR A 243 -18.17 4.36 9.65
N SER A 244 -17.63 4.68 10.83
CA SER A 244 -18.46 4.83 12.04
C SER A 244 -19.32 6.09 11.98
N LEU A 245 -18.81 7.19 11.41
CA LEU A 245 -19.60 8.40 11.15
C LEU A 245 -20.77 8.15 10.20
N ALA A 246 -20.60 7.27 9.20
CA ALA A 246 -21.68 6.90 8.28
C ALA A 246 -22.87 6.24 9.00
N ILE A 247 -22.61 5.42 10.03
CA ILE A 247 -23.64 4.78 10.86
C ILE A 247 -24.30 5.82 11.77
N LEU A 248 -23.52 6.75 12.32
CA LEU A 248 -24.00 7.79 13.24
C LEU A 248 -25.06 8.71 12.63
N VAL A 249 -25.10 8.83 11.29
CA VAL A 249 -26.13 9.58 10.55
C VAL A 249 -27.55 9.16 10.96
N PHE A 250 -27.82 7.85 11.09
CA PHE A 250 -29.16 7.33 11.44
C PHE A 250 -29.52 7.54 12.91
N TYR A 251 -28.57 8.00 13.73
CA TYR A 251 -28.82 8.38 15.11
C TYR A 251 -29.22 9.86 15.24
N LEU A 252 -28.85 10.70 14.25
CA LEU A 252 -29.11 12.13 14.28
C LEU A 252 -30.60 12.42 13.98
N PRO A 253 -31.31 13.19 14.82
CA PRO A 253 -32.71 13.52 14.58
C PRO A 253 -32.88 14.37 13.32
N SER A 254 -33.96 14.10 12.58
CA SER A 254 -34.31 14.81 11.33
C SER A 254 -34.69 16.28 11.54
N ASP A 255 -35.05 16.69 12.76
CA ASP A 255 -35.38 18.09 13.06
C ASP A 255 -34.17 19.05 12.94
N CYS A 256 -32.93 18.54 13.02
CA CYS A 256 -31.71 19.37 13.00
C CYS A 256 -31.27 19.81 11.60
N GLY A 257 -31.82 19.26 10.50
CA GLY A 257 -31.46 19.62 9.12
C GLY A 257 -30.05 19.20 8.65
N GLU A 258 -29.09 18.97 9.55
CA GLU A 258 -27.68 18.67 9.22
C GLU A 258 -27.40 17.23 8.74
N LYS A 259 -28.44 16.38 8.71
CA LYS A 259 -28.29 14.96 8.34
C LYS A 259 -27.77 14.77 6.92
N MET A 260 -28.22 15.60 5.97
CA MET A 260 -27.78 15.55 4.58
C MET A 260 -26.34 16.03 4.41
N THR A 261 -25.96 17.11 5.11
CA THR A 261 -24.61 17.66 5.12
C THR A 261 -23.61 16.59 5.56
N LEU A 262 -23.87 15.91 6.68
CA LEU A 262 -23.01 14.85 7.20
C LEU A 262 -22.83 13.70 6.19
N CYS A 263 -23.90 13.24 5.55
CA CYS A 263 -23.82 12.17 4.56
C CYS A 263 -22.96 12.54 3.34
N ILE A 264 -23.14 13.76 2.81
CA ILE A 264 -22.41 14.23 1.64
C ILE A 264 -20.92 14.41 1.99
N SER A 265 -20.61 14.98 3.15
CA SER A 265 -19.23 15.13 3.62
C SER A 265 -18.52 13.78 3.80
N VAL A 266 -19.21 12.77 4.33
CA VAL A 266 -18.68 11.40 4.47
C VAL A 266 -18.43 10.77 3.09
N LEU A 267 -19.35 10.90 2.14
CA LEU A 267 -19.17 10.40 0.78
C LEU A 267 -17.96 11.05 0.09
N LEU A 268 -17.84 12.37 0.21
CA LEU A 268 -16.72 13.11 -0.38
C LEU A 268 -15.39 12.70 0.25
N ALA A 269 -15.34 12.56 1.58
CA ALA A 269 -14.15 12.06 2.27
C ALA A 269 -13.73 10.67 1.77
N LEU A 270 -14.68 9.73 1.66
CA LEU A 270 -14.41 8.39 1.11
C LEU A 270 -13.89 8.44 -0.33
N THR A 271 -14.44 9.32 -1.18
CA THR A 271 -13.93 9.47 -2.56
C THR A 271 -12.51 10.01 -2.60
N VAL A 272 -12.13 10.93 -1.70
CA VAL A 272 -10.76 11.44 -1.59
C VAL A 272 -9.80 10.32 -1.15
N PHE A 273 -10.17 9.49 -0.17
CA PHE A 273 -9.35 8.34 0.23
C PHE A 273 -9.21 7.31 -0.89
N LEU A 274 -10.27 7.08 -1.68
CA LEU A 274 -10.21 6.20 -2.85
C LEU A 274 -9.28 6.75 -3.95
N LEU A 275 -9.27 8.07 -4.17
CA LEU A 275 -8.32 8.71 -5.10
C LEU A 275 -6.89 8.72 -4.57
N LEU A 276 -6.70 8.73 -3.25
CA LEU A 276 -5.37 8.65 -2.65
C LEU A 276 -4.80 7.24 -2.82
N ILE A 277 -5.58 6.19 -2.58
CA ILE A 277 -5.09 4.81 -2.77
C ILE A 277 -4.77 4.50 -4.23
N SER A 278 -5.53 5.02 -5.20
CA SER A 278 -5.25 4.82 -6.63
C SER A 278 -3.99 5.53 -7.12
N LYS A 279 -3.43 6.48 -6.34
CA LYS A 279 -2.14 7.11 -6.61
C LYS A 279 -0.95 6.37 -6.02
N ILE A 280 -1.16 5.57 -4.98
CA ILE A 280 -0.11 4.80 -4.28
C ILE A 280 0.07 3.44 -4.94
N VAL A 281 -1.04 2.75 -5.22
CA VAL A 281 -1.06 1.39 -5.76
C VAL A 281 -0.86 1.43 -7.29
N PRO A 282 -0.14 0.46 -7.90
CA PRO A 282 -0.01 0.38 -9.35
C PRO A 282 -1.37 0.22 -10.06
N PRO A 283 -1.53 0.78 -11.27
CA PRO A 283 -2.75 0.65 -12.07
C PRO A 283 -2.83 -0.74 -12.73
N THR A 284 -2.89 -1.80 -11.92
CA THR A 284 -2.98 -3.19 -12.37
C THR A 284 -4.40 -3.73 -12.20
N SER A 285 -4.84 -4.57 -13.13
CA SER A 285 -6.16 -5.22 -13.10
C SER A 285 -6.13 -6.65 -12.54
N LEU A 286 -4.96 -7.18 -12.19
CA LEU A 286 -4.79 -8.55 -11.70
C LEU A 286 -5.54 -8.77 -10.39
N ALA A 287 -5.47 -7.80 -9.47
CA ALA A 287 -6.21 -7.84 -8.23
C ALA A 287 -6.43 -6.44 -7.65
N VAL A 288 -7.56 -6.25 -6.97
CA VAL A 288 -7.86 -5.04 -6.20
C VAL A 288 -7.38 -5.24 -4.76
N PRO A 289 -6.65 -4.27 -4.16
CA PRO A 289 -6.20 -4.36 -2.78
C PRO A 289 -7.38 -4.46 -1.82
N LEU A 290 -7.19 -5.15 -0.69
CA LEU A 290 -8.25 -5.33 0.31
C LEU A 290 -8.85 -4.01 0.78
N ILE A 291 -8.01 -3.01 1.05
CA ILE A 291 -8.46 -1.67 1.45
C ILE A 291 -9.31 -1.00 0.36
N GLY A 292 -8.99 -1.23 -0.92
CA GLY A 292 -9.78 -0.74 -2.04
C GLY A 292 -11.16 -1.41 -2.10
N LYS A 293 -11.22 -2.74 -1.88
CA LYS A 293 -12.49 -3.47 -1.77
C LYS A 293 -13.34 -2.94 -0.61
N TYR A 294 -12.72 -2.67 0.53
CA TYR A 294 -13.38 -2.09 1.69
C TYR A 294 -13.93 -0.68 1.41
N LEU A 295 -13.11 0.22 0.85
CA LEU A 295 -13.55 1.56 0.46
C LEU A 295 -14.70 1.52 -0.55
N MET A 296 -14.65 0.66 -1.57
CA MET A 296 -15.75 0.51 -2.52
C MET A 296 -17.02 -0.02 -1.85
N PHE A 297 -16.92 -1.02 -0.98
CA PHE A 297 -18.06 -1.52 -0.19
C PHE A 297 -18.69 -0.41 0.64
N THR A 298 -17.87 0.38 1.35
CA THR A 298 -18.36 1.49 2.18
C THR A 298 -18.97 2.62 1.35
N MET A 299 -18.43 2.90 0.16
CA MET A 299 -18.97 3.90 -0.75
C MET A 299 -20.38 3.51 -1.22
N VAL A 300 -20.57 2.27 -1.64
CA VAL A 300 -21.88 1.73 -2.03
C VAL A 300 -22.86 1.81 -0.84
N LEU A 301 -22.41 1.43 0.36
CA LEU A 301 -23.22 1.48 1.57
C LEU A 301 -23.66 2.92 1.92
N VAL A 302 -22.74 3.89 1.82
CA VAL A 302 -23.04 5.31 2.06
C VAL A 302 -24.00 5.85 1.01
N THR A 303 -23.90 5.45 -0.26
CA THR A 303 -24.87 5.82 -1.29
C THR A 303 -26.28 5.32 -0.94
N PHE A 304 -26.42 4.06 -0.51
CA PHE A 304 -27.71 3.55 -0.03
C PHE A 304 -28.20 4.28 1.23
N SER A 305 -27.28 4.66 2.13
CA SER A 305 -27.60 5.46 3.32
C SER A 305 -28.18 6.83 2.95
N ILE A 306 -27.60 7.54 1.98
CA ILE A 306 -28.11 8.82 1.47
C ILE A 306 -29.54 8.67 0.95
N VAL A 307 -29.78 7.67 0.10
CA VAL A 307 -31.12 7.42 -0.48
C VAL A 307 -32.15 7.13 0.62
N SER A 308 -31.79 6.28 1.59
CA SER A 308 -32.66 5.97 2.73
C SER A 308 -32.94 7.19 3.60
N THR A 309 -31.94 8.06 3.82
CA THR A 309 -32.07 9.31 4.58
C THR A 309 -33.02 10.29 3.89
N VAL A 310 -32.91 10.45 2.57
CA VAL A 310 -33.86 11.27 1.79
C VAL A 310 -35.28 10.73 1.92
N CYS A 311 -35.45 9.40 1.89
CA CYS A 311 -36.75 8.78 2.11
C CYS A 311 -37.31 9.07 3.52
N VAL A 312 -36.48 8.95 4.56
CA VAL A 312 -36.86 9.26 5.95
C VAL A 312 -37.25 10.73 6.10
N LEU A 313 -36.47 11.65 5.52
CA LEU A 313 -36.78 13.09 5.53
C LEU A 313 -38.10 13.40 4.81
N ASN A 314 -38.36 12.75 3.67
CA ASN A 314 -39.63 12.91 2.96
C ASN A 314 -40.82 12.43 3.82
N VAL A 315 -40.67 11.35 4.59
CA VAL A 315 -41.71 10.87 5.52
C VAL A 315 -41.87 11.82 6.72
N HIS A 316 -40.77 12.36 7.23
CA HIS A 316 -40.76 13.27 8.38
C HIS A 316 -41.52 14.59 8.13
N HIS A 317 -41.39 15.16 6.94
CA HIS A 317 -42.03 16.42 6.58
C HIS A 317 -43.45 16.27 5.98
N ARG A 318 -44.10 15.11 6.14
CA ARG A 318 -45.49 14.93 5.69
C ARG A 318 -46.47 15.64 6.62
N SER A 319 -47.39 16.37 6.02
CA SER A 319 -48.50 17.04 6.71
C SER A 319 -49.84 16.33 6.45
N PRO A 320 -50.81 16.41 7.39
CA PRO A 320 -52.16 15.87 7.21
C PRO A 320 -52.91 16.54 6.05
N SER A 321 -52.57 17.79 5.71
CA SER A 321 -53.16 18.53 4.59
C SER A 321 -52.78 17.98 3.21
N THR A 322 -51.66 17.27 3.09
CA THR A 322 -51.14 16.75 1.81
C THR A 322 -51.25 15.24 1.68
N HIS A 323 -51.14 14.50 2.79
CA HIS A 323 -51.07 13.03 2.76
C HIS A 323 -51.96 12.40 3.84
N TYR A 324 -52.77 11.41 3.46
CA TYR A 324 -53.49 10.56 4.39
C TYR A 324 -52.58 9.40 4.85
N MET A 325 -52.65 9.02 6.13
CA MET A 325 -51.87 7.89 6.66
C MET A 325 -52.65 6.56 6.47
N PRO A 326 -52.17 5.63 5.62
CA PRO A 326 -52.83 4.35 5.40
C PRO A 326 -52.85 3.47 6.65
N ASP A 327 -53.87 2.64 6.82
CA ASP A 327 -54.02 1.81 8.02
C ASP A 327 -52.99 0.67 8.11
N TRP A 328 -52.37 0.28 6.98
CA TRP A 328 -51.24 -0.65 7.01
C TRP A 328 -49.97 -0.01 7.61
N VAL A 329 -49.73 1.29 7.35
CA VAL A 329 -48.59 2.04 7.92
C VAL A 329 -48.75 2.13 9.42
N LYS A 330 -49.96 2.43 9.91
CA LYS A 330 -50.27 2.48 11.34
C LYS A 330 -49.97 1.13 12.02
N ARG A 331 -50.46 0.02 11.47
CA ARG A 331 -50.23 -1.31 12.06
C ARG A 331 -48.76 -1.73 12.03
N LEU A 332 -48.04 -1.43 10.95
CA LEU A 332 -46.64 -1.83 10.80
C LEU A 332 -45.69 -0.95 11.62
N PHE A 333 -45.73 0.37 11.42
CA PHE A 333 -44.76 1.31 11.97
C PHE A 333 -45.12 1.88 13.35
N LEU A 334 -46.40 1.92 13.75
CA LEU A 334 -46.78 2.40 15.09
C LEU A 334 -46.93 1.26 16.11
N VAL A 335 -47.15 0.02 15.68
CA VAL A 335 -47.45 -1.10 16.59
C VAL A 335 -46.41 -2.22 16.49
N ARG A 336 -46.21 -2.82 15.30
CA ARG A 336 -45.38 -4.02 15.15
C ARG A 336 -43.88 -3.74 15.26
N LEU A 337 -43.36 -2.78 14.47
CA LEU A 337 -41.93 -2.45 14.42
C LEU A 337 -41.37 -1.83 15.72
N PRO A 338 -42.06 -0.90 16.39
CA PRO A 338 -41.58 -0.36 17.66
C PRO A 338 -41.45 -1.42 18.76
N THR A 339 -42.37 -2.39 18.79
CA THR A 339 -42.33 -3.52 19.72
C THR A 339 -41.12 -4.42 19.43
N PHE A 340 -40.80 -4.64 18.15
CA PHE A 340 -39.61 -5.39 17.73
C PHE A 340 -38.29 -4.64 18.03
N LEU A 341 -38.26 -3.33 17.82
CA LEU A 341 -37.10 -2.45 18.06
C LEU A 341 -36.98 -1.97 19.53
N LEU A 342 -37.83 -2.48 20.43
CA LEU A 342 -37.89 -2.11 21.84
C LEU A 342 -38.03 -0.59 22.10
N MET A 343 -38.71 0.12 21.19
CA MET A 343 -38.97 1.55 21.33
C MET A 343 -40.24 1.79 22.13
N ARG A 344 -40.15 2.59 23.19
CA ARG A 344 -41.32 3.08 23.92
C ARG A 344 -41.76 4.40 23.32
N ARG A 345 -43.04 4.51 22.94
CA ARG A 345 -43.60 5.77 22.42
C ARG A 345 -43.40 6.89 23.46
N PRO A 346 -42.75 8.02 23.11
CA PRO A 346 -42.68 9.16 24.01
C PRO A 346 -44.12 9.60 24.32
N GLY A 347 -44.46 9.58 25.60
CA GLY A 347 -45.85 9.62 26.05
C GLY A 347 -46.50 10.97 25.82
N SER A 348 -47.23 11.15 24.71
CA SER A 348 -48.13 12.30 24.53
C SER A 348 -49.50 12.12 25.21
N SER A 349 -49.76 10.98 25.86
CA SER A 349 -51.09 10.65 26.39
C SER A 349 -51.35 11.03 27.86
N ASN A 350 -50.35 11.41 28.66
CA ASN A 350 -50.58 11.58 30.11
C ASN A 350 -50.85 13.01 30.59
N VAL A 351 -50.51 14.05 29.82
CA VAL A 351 -50.78 15.45 30.22
C VAL A 351 -52.03 15.99 29.51
N ARG A 352 -52.17 15.70 28.21
CA ARG A 352 -53.26 16.19 27.35
C ARG A 352 -54.60 15.52 27.66
N ASP A 353 -54.62 14.20 27.90
CA ASP A 353 -55.83 13.50 28.40
C ASP A 353 -56.20 13.88 29.83
N LYS A 354 -55.20 14.18 30.67
CA LYS A 354 -55.45 14.70 32.03
C LYS A 354 -56.08 16.09 31.97
N LEU A 355 -55.64 16.97 31.06
CA LEU A 355 -56.26 18.27 30.84
C LEU A 355 -57.69 18.13 30.26
N ARG A 356 -57.91 17.29 29.24
CA ARG A 356 -59.26 16.98 28.72
C ARG A 356 -60.20 16.47 29.82
N ARG A 357 -59.75 15.55 30.69
CA ARG A 357 -60.53 15.08 31.85
C ARG A 357 -60.81 16.21 32.85
N LYS A 358 -59.82 17.06 33.14
CA LYS A 358 -59.94 18.17 34.11
C LYS A 358 -60.92 19.26 33.64
N TYR A 359 -60.98 19.53 32.33
CA TYR A 359 -61.98 20.44 31.73
C TYR A 359 -63.37 19.80 31.62
N ALA A 360 -63.46 18.51 31.28
CA ALA A 360 -64.74 17.77 31.25
C ALA A 360 -65.40 17.68 32.65
N SER A 361 -64.62 17.58 33.72
CA SER A 361 -65.15 17.66 35.10
C SER A 361 -65.63 19.06 35.50
N ARG A 362 -65.12 20.12 34.86
CA ARG A 362 -65.45 21.52 35.20
C ARG A 362 -66.70 22.03 34.48
N SER A 363 -67.03 21.49 33.29
CA SER A 363 -68.26 21.81 32.56
C SER A 363 -69.53 21.26 33.22
N ILE A 364 -69.42 20.17 33.99
CA ILE A 364 -70.54 19.60 34.76
C ILE A 364 -70.94 20.54 35.91
N VAL A 365 -70.01 21.30 36.49
CA VAL A 365 -70.26 22.21 37.62
C VAL A 365 -71.02 23.48 37.20
N CYS A 366 -70.85 23.97 35.98
CA CYS A 366 -71.52 25.19 35.50
C CYS A 366 -72.97 24.98 35.03
N LYS A 367 -73.48 23.74 34.99
CA LYS A 367 -74.85 23.46 34.52
C LYS A 367 -75.95 23.77 35.55
N ASN A 368 -75.58 24.04 36.80
CA ASN A 368 -76.54 24.21 37.91
C ASN A 368 -76.96 25.65 38.20
N ASN A 369 -76.48 26.66 37.48
CA ASN A 369 -76.92 28.04 37.71
C ASN A 369 -76.96 28.84 36.40
N THR A 370 -78.15 28.95 35.78
CA THR A 370 -78.56 30.13 35.02
C THR A 370 -80.03 30.03 34.57
N GLN A 371 -80.92 30.68 35.32
CA GLN A 371 -82.16 31.26 34.80
C GLN A 371 -81.86 32.69 34.33
N GLY A 372 -82.40 33.10 33.18
CA GLY A 372 -82.44 34.52 32.80
C GLY A 372 -82.27 34.78 31.30
N SER A 373 -83.36 35.22 30.66
CA SER A 373 -83.48 35.60 29.26
C SER A 373 -82.68 36.87 28.89
N THR A 374 -81.89 36.85 27.80
CA THR A 374 -81.94 37.87 26.72
C THR A 374 -81.08 37.51 25.49
N ASN A 375 -81.63 37.84 24.32
CA ASN A 375 -80.99 38.25 23.07
C ASN A 375 -80.32 37.23 22.11
N LYS A 376 -80.67 37.37 20.82
CA LYS A 376 -80.03 36.75 19.64
C LYS A 376 -78.49 36.91 19.60
N LYS A 377 -77.91 37.89 20.30
CA LYS A 377 -76.45 38.06 20.52
C LYS A 377 -75.81 36.96 21.40
N GLN A 378 -76.57 36.31 22.28
CA GLN A 378 -76.09 35.18 23.08
C GLN A 378 -75.82 33.95 22.20
N TYR A 379 -76.67 33.71 21.19
CA TYR A 379 -76.52 32.61 20.24
C TYR A 379 -75.32 32.79 19.30
N SER A 380 -74.96 34.02 18.92
CA SER A 380 -73.75 34.28 18.12
C SER A 380 -72.48 34.01 18.92
N ASN A 381 -72.45 34.36 20.20
CA ASN A 381 -71.31 34.10 21.09
C ASN A 381 -71.12 32.61 21.35
N ILE A 382 -72.20 31.85 21.52
CA ILE A 382 -72.16 30.39 21.66
C ILE A 382 -71.66 29.72 20.37
N ARG A 383 -72.10 30.21 19.20
CA ARG A 383 -71.59 29.73 17.90
C ARG A 383 -70.12 30.04 17.70
N LEU A 384 -69.66 31.22 18.12
CA LEU A 384 -68.25 31.61 18.04
C LEU A 384 -67.38 30.75 18.95
N VAL A 385 -67.79 30.52 20.22
CA VAL A 385 -67.06 29.63 21.14
C VAL A 385 -67.05 28.19 20.64
N ARG A 386 -68.15 27.72 20.05
CA ARG A 386 -68.21 26.40 19.41
C ARG A 386 -67.28 26.30 18.21
N TYR A 387 -67.24 27.32 17.36
CA TYR A 387 -66.33 27.40 16.23
C TYR A 387 -64.87 27.40 16.69
N ILE A 388 -64.53 28.19 17.71
CA ILE A 388 -63.18 28.21 18.30
C ILE A 388 -62.83 26.84 18.89
N ALA A 389 -63.74 26.21 19.62
CA ALA A 389 -63.51 24.88 20.19
C ALA A 389 -63.35 23.78 19.12
N GLU A 390 -64.14 23.84 18.04
CA GLU A 390 -64.01 22.92 16.90
C GLU A 390 -62.73 23.18 16.10
N HIS A 391 -62.32 24.45 15.95
CA HIS A 391 -61.07 24.83 15.29
C HIS A 391 -59.85 24.37 16.10
N MET A 392 -59.82 24.68 17.41
CA MET A 392 -58.78 24.20 18.33
C MET A 392 -58.72 22.67 18.37
N LYS A 393 -59.87 21.97 18.28
CA LYS A 393 -59.91 20.51 18.21
C LYS A 393 -59.31 19.98 16.91
N THR A 394 -59.61 20.63 15.78
CA THR A 394 -59.08 20.24 14.47
C THR A 394 -57.57 20.46 14.41
N GLU A 395 -57.09 21.61 14.90
CA GLU A 395 -55.66 21.87 15.03
C GLU A 395 -54.97 20.85 15.95
N ASP A 396 -55.60 20.51 17.09
CA ASP A 396 -55.11 19.49 18.01
C ASP A 396 -54.98 18.10 17.34
N ASP A 397 -55.97 17.71 16.55
CA ASP A 397 -56.03 16.43 15.84
C ASP A 397 -54.98 16.39 14.71
N ASP A 398 -54.78 17.51 13.99
CA ASP A 398 -53.76 17.66 12.95
C ASP A 398 -52.34 17.58 13.53
N GLU A 399 -52.08 18.24 14.66
CA GLU A 399 -50.80 18.12 15.39
C GLU A 399 -50.51 16.67 15.79
N GLY A 400 -51.53 15.93 16.24
CA GLY A 400 -51.38 14.51 16.60
C GLY A 400 -50.97 13.64 15.41
N ILE A 401 -51.49 13.92 14.21
CA ILE A 401 -51.13 13.20 12.98
C ILE A 401 -49.70 13.56 12.54
N ILE A 402 -49.27 14.82 12.70
CA ILE A 402 -47.89 15.23 12.42
C ILE A 402 -46.92 14.51 13.36
N GLU A 403 -47.22 14.44 14.66
CA GLU A 403 -46.43 13.69 15.64
C GLU A 403 -46.32 12.20 15.27
N ASP A 404 -47.42 11.59 14.78
CA ASP A 404 -47.42 10.21 14.31
C ASP A 404 -46.49 10.03 13.09
N TRP A 405 -46.52 10.93 12.10
CA TRP A 405 -45.61 10.87 10.95
C TRP A 405 -44.14 11.02 11.36
N LYS A 406 -43.84 11.93 12.29
CA LYS A 406 -42.48 12.08 12.85
C LYS A 406 -42.03 10.82 13.57
N TYR A 407 -42.94 10.18 14.33
CA TYR A 407 -42.64 8.91 15.00
C TYR A 407 -42.41 7.78 13.98
N VAL A 408 -43.20 7.69 12.91
CA VAL A 408 -42.98 6.73 11.82
C VAL A 408 -41.60 6.94 11.18
N ALA A 409 -41.21 8.19 10.90
CA ALA A 409 -39.88 8.51 10.36
C ALA A 409 -38.76 8.06 11.32
N MET A 410 -38.92 8.30 12.62
CA MET A 410 -37.96 7.86 13.65
C MET A 410 -37.84 6.33 13.72
N VAL A 411 -38.95 5.60 13.60
CA VAL A 411 -38.95 4.12 13.60
C VAL A 411 -38.24 3.58 12.36
N ILE A 412 -38.48 4.18 11.18
CA ILE A 412 -37.78 3.84 9.94
C ILE A 412 -36.28 4.09 10.09
N ASP A 413 -35.89 5.21 10.69
CA ASP A 413 -34.49 5.58 10.91
C ASP A 413 -33.76 4.54 11.79
N ARG A 414 -34.41 4.10 12.86
CA ARG A 414 -33.88 3.07 13.77
C ARG A 414 -33.83 1.69 13.13
N LEU A 415 -34.79 1.36 12.26
CA LEU A 415 -34.76 0.11 11.50
C LEU A 415 -33.54 0.08 10.59
N PHE A 416 -33.33 1.15 9.80
CA PHE A 416 -32.15 1.25 8.93
C PHE A 416 -30.86 1.25 9.74
N LEU A 417 -30.79 1.95 10.87
CA LEU A 417 -29.63 1.93 11.77
C LEU A 417 -29.20 0.49 12.10
N TRP A 418 -30.12 -0.38 12.53
CA TRP A 418 -29.77 -1.77 12.88
C TRP A 418 -29.34 -2.59 11.67
N ILE A 419 -29.98 -2.39 10.51
CA ILE A 419 -29.60 -3.06 9.25
C ILE A 419 -28.18 -2.63 8.85
N PHE A 420 -27.89 -1.32 8.84
CA PHE A 420 -26.59 -0.79 8.48
C PHE A 420 -25.51 -1.18 9.48
N ILE A 421 -25.78 -1.21 10.78
CA ILE A 421 -24.83 -1.73 11.77
C ILE A 421 -24.48 -3.20 11.48
N LEU A 422 -25.48 -4.05 11.25
CA LEU A 422 -25.24 -5.46 10.98
C LEU A 422 -24.44 -5.65 9.69
N VAL A 423 -24.81 -4.96 8.61
CA VAL A 423 -24.10 -5.03 7.32
C VAL A 423 -22.67 -4.48 7.46
N CYS A 424 -22.47 -3.38 8.19
CA CYS A 424 -21.14 -2.85 8.47
C CYS A 424 -20.28 -3.83 9.25
N VAL A 425 -20.79 -4.40 10.35
CA VAL A 425 -20.03 -5.32 11.22
C VAL A 425 -19.70 -6.62 10.48
N VAL A 426 -20.66 -7.19 9.75
CA VAL A 426 -20.41 -8.41 8.94
C VAL A 426 -19.43 -8.10 7.79
N GLY A 427 -19.57 -6.94 7.14
CA GLY A 427 -18.68 -6.51 6.08
C GLY A 427 -17.25 -6.24 6.56
N THR A 428 -17.08 -5.57 7.70
CA THR A 428 -15.75 -5.31 8.28
C THR A 428 -15.10 -6.60 8.75
N LEU A 429 -15.82 -7.45 9.49
CA LEU A 429 -15.29 -8.73 9.94
C LEU A 429 -14.96 -9.65 8.76
N GLY A 430 -15.84 -9.76 7.76
CA GLY A 430 -15.61 -10.60 6.59
C GLY A 430 -14.37 -10.20 5.78
N LEU A 431 -14.15 -8.90 5.59
CA LEU A 431 -13.02 -8.40 4.82
C LEU A 431 -11.70 -8.40 5.61
N PHE A 432 -11.70 -8.03 6.89
CA PHE A 432 -10.46 -7.95 7.69
C PHE A 432 -10.06 -9.27 8.37
N MET A 433 -10.95 -10.27 8.46
CA MET A 433 -10.58 -11.59 8.99
C MET A 433 -9.78 -12.43 7.98
N GLN A 434 -10.06 -12.28 6.68
CA GLN A 434 -9.39 -13.06 5.63
C GLN A 434 -7.84 -12.94 5.65
N PRO A 435 -7.23 -11.74 5.80
CA PRO A 435 -5.77 -11.60 5.88
C PRO A 435 -5.19 -12.05 7.23
N LEU A 436 -5.94 -11.89 8.33
CA LEU A 436 -5.49 -12.30 9.67
C LEU A 436 -5.26 -13.81 9.75
N PHE A 437 -6.13 -14.61 9.11
CA PHE A 437 -5.92 -16.06 9.02
C PHE A 437 -4.79 -16.44 8.06
N GLN A 438 -4.57 -15.66 7.00
CA GLN A 438 -3.51 -15.94 6.03
C GLN A 438 -2.11 -15.65 6.59
N SER A 439 -1.98 -14.65 7.48
CA SER A 439 -0.76 -14.39 8.26
C SER A 439 -0.41 -15.51 9.24
N TYR A 440 -1.37 -16.33 9.67
CA TYR A 440 -1.11 -17.43 10.61
C TYR A 440 -0.61 -18.70 9.88
N ASN A 441 -0.97 -18.86 8.61
CA ASN A 441 -0.67 -20.06 7.82
C ASN A 441 0.61 -19.96 6.98
N THR A 442 1.35 -18.85 7.00
CA THR A 442 2.71 -18.81 6.46
C THR A 442 3.65 -19.44 7.49
N PRO A 443 4.25 -20.61 7.23
CA PRO A 443 5.25 -21.16 8.12
C PRO A 443 6.42 -20.17 8.15
N THR A 444 6.81 -19.73 9.34
CA THR A 444 8.12 -19.13 9.57
C THR A 444 9.16 -20.19 9.23
N ALA A 445 9.87 -20.03 8.12
CA ALA A 445 11.04 -20.83 7.78
C ALA A 445 12.23 -20.44 8.67
N ASP A 446 12.06 -20.60 9.98
CA ASP A 446 13.10 -20.41 11.02
C ASP A 446 13.29 -21.68 11.87
N GLU A 447 12.81 -22.83 11.39
CA GLU A 447 13.10 -24.13 12.01
C GLU A 447 13.42 -25.17 10.93
N THR A 448 14.62 -25.11 10.35
CA THR A 448 15.43 -26.31 9.98
C THR A 448 16.83 -25.86 9.60
N GLU A 449 17.77 -26.21 10.49
CA GLU A 449 19.23 -26.42 10.33
C GLU A 449 20.15 -25.27 9.90
#